data_AF-A0A9P7Z264-F1
#
_entry.id   AF-A0A9P7Z264-F1
#
_cell.length_a   1.000
_cell.length_b   1.000
_cell.length_c   1.000
_cell.angle_alpha   90.00
_cell.angle_beta   90.00
_cell.angle_gamma   90.00
#
_symmetry.space_group_name_H-M   'P 1'
#
loop_
_entity.id
_entity.type
_entity.pdbx_description
1 polymer ?
#
loop_
_entity_poly.entity_id
_entity_poly.type
_entity_poly.pdbx_seq_one_letter_code
_entity_poly.pdbx_strand_id
1 'polypeptide(L)'
;MFGVFQTYYQTTLLQSQSPSNVSWIGSTQDFLRLFVGTIAGPFFDLCYLRTLLVTGTLSVFGMMMTSLCEEYWQSFLAQGVVTGVGVGCLFLPNVAVVSQYFTTTRSTVFGIAASGRGIGMSLFCCSVKVF
;
A
#
# COMPACT_ATOMS: atom_id res chain seq x y z
N MET A 1 -0.21 -4.81 6.95
CA MET A 1 1.11 -5.15 6.36
C MET A 1 2.26 -4.59 7.17
N PHE A 2 2.16 -3.35 7.67
CA PHE A 2 3.22 -2.69 8.42
C PHE A 2 3.73 -3.44 9.68
N GLY A 3 2.86 -4.11 10.44
CA GLY A 3 3.28 -4.81 11.67
C GLY A 3 4.29 -5.96 11.46
N VAL A 4 4.24 -6.67 10.34
CA VAL A 4 5.21 -7.76 10.07
C VAL A 4 6.54 -7.19 9.59
N PHE A 5 6.51 -6.10 8.81
CA PHE A 5 7.71 -5.34 8.46
C PHE A 5 8.36 -4.70 9.68
N GLN A 6 7.56 -4.20 10.63
CA GLN A 6 8.08 -3.68 11.90
C GLN A 6 8.85 -4.75 12.67
N THR A 7 8.32 -5.97 12.77
CA THR A 7 9.03 -7.08 13.40
C THR A 7 10.31 -7.43 12.64
N TYR A 8 10.28 -7.52 11.31
CA TYR A 8 11.44 -7.82 10.46
C TYR A 8 12.56 -6.77 10.56
N TYR A 9 12.20 -5.48 10.54
CA TYR A 9 13.15 -4.38 10.72
C TYR A 9 13.76 -4.36 12.13
N GLN A 10 12.97 -4.71 13.16
CA GLN A 10 13.48 -4.83 14.53
C GLN A 10 14.40 -6.04 14.75
N THR A 11 14.24 -7.13 13.98
CA THR A 11 15.05 -8.35 14.17
C THR A 11 16.33 -8.38 13.33
N THR A 12 16.31 -7.86 12.10
CA THR A 12 17.35 -8.19 11.10
C THR A 12 18.17 -7.00 10.59
N LEU A 13 17.57 -5.79 10.48
CA LEU A 13 18.18 -4.66 9.76
C LEU A 13 18.48 -3.44 10.65
N LEU A 14 17.64 -3.15 11.65
CA LEU A 14 17.64 -1.87 12.39
C LEU A 14 17.59 -2.08 13.92
N GLN A 15 18.42 -2.97 14.47
CA GLN A 15 18.48 -3.22 15.92
C GLN A 15 18.82 -1.95 16.75
N SER A 16 19.47 -0.94 16.15
CA SER A 16 19.85 0.31 16.83
C SER A 16 18.80 1.43 16.75
N GLN A 17 17.74 1.26 15.95
CA GLN A 17 16.79 2.33 15.67
C GLN A 17 15.49 2.15 16.47
N SER A 18 14.97 3.27 16.97
CA SER A 18 13.76 3.27 17.79
C SER A 18 12.57 2.70 17.01
N PRO A 19 11.73 1.84 17.62
CA PRO A 19 10.50 1.33 17.01
C PRO A 19 9.55 2.44 16.53
N SER A 20 9.65 3.63 17.10
CA SER A 20 8.93 4.82 16.65
C SER A 20 9.33 5.25 15.24
N ASN A 21 10.62 5.17 14.87
CA ASN A 21 11.10 5.56 13.54
C ASN A 21 10.57 4.60 12.48
N VAL A 22 10.59 3.29 12.75
CA VAL A 22 10.01 2.31 11.82
C VAL A 22 8.53 2.61 11.60
N SER A 23 7.80 2.92 12.69
CA SER A 23 6.36 3.25 12.66
C SER A 23 6.02 4.43 11.75
N TRP A 24 6.91 5.43 11.67
CA TRP A 24 6.74 6.57 10.76
C TRP A 24 6.63 6.16 9.28
N ILE A 25 7.35 5.12 8.83
CA ILE A 25 7.25 4.65 7.44
C ILE A 25 5.81 4.23 7.12
N GLY A 26 5.21 3.42 8.01
CA GLY A 26 3.83 2.93 7.86
C GLY A 26 2.81 4.05 7.93
N SER A 27 2.94 4.93 8.92
CA SER A 27 2.04 6.07 9.09
C SER A 27 2.10 7.04 7.91
N THR A 28 3.29 7.36 7.40
CA THR A 28 3.44 8.21 6.21
C THR A 28 2.86 7.53 4.96
N GLN A 29 3.03 6.23 4.81
CA GLN A 29 2.45 5.48 3.70
C GLN A 29 0.90 5.53 3.73
N ASP A 30 0.29 5.32 4.89
CA ASP A 30 -1.17 5.40 5.05
C ASP A 30 -1.69 6.84 4.88
N PHE A 31 -0.97 7.83 5.40
CA PHE A 31 -1.28 9.25 5.20
C PHE A 31 -1.25 9.62 3.72
N LEU A 32 -0.18 9.27 2.99
CA LEU A 32 -0.05 9.57 1.57
C LEU A 32 -1.10 8.83 0.74
N ARG A 33 -1.44 7.59 1.08
CA ARG A 33 -2.51 6.86 0.40
C ARG A 33 -3.83 7.61 0.48
N LEU A 34 -4.19 8.13 1.65
CA LEU A 34 -5.42 8.89 1.85
C LEU A 34 -5.36 10.25 1.16
N PHE A 35 -4.26 10.98 1.34
CA PHE A 35 -4.07 12.31 0.76
C PHE A 35 -4.08 12.29 -0.77
N VAL A 36 -3.33 11.37 -1.38
CA VAL A 36 -3.32 11.18 -2.84
C VAL A 36 -4.67 10.65 -3.32
N GLY A 37 -5.36 9.82 -2.53
CA GLY A 37 -6.74 9.42 -2.81
C GLY A 37 -7.70 10.61 -2.92
N THR A 38 -7.61 11.58 -2.00
CA THR A 38 -8.43 12.80 -2.05
C THR A 38 -8.14 13.63 -3.30
N ILE A 39 -6.87 13.77 -3.69
CA ILE A 39 -6.47 14.52 -4.90
C ILE A 39 -6.84 13.76 -6.17
N ALA A 40 -6.78 12.42 -6.15
CA ALA A 40 -7.08 11.59 -7.30
C ALA A 40 -8.58 11.60 -7.67
N GLY A 41 -9.48 11.99 -6.76
CA GLY A 41 -10.93 12.13 -7.00
C GLY A 41 -11.27 13.04 -8.18
N PRO A 42 -10.93 14.33 -8.10
CA PRO A 42 -11.12 15.26 -9.21
C PRO A 42 -10.43 14.81 -10.52
N PHE A 43 -9.25 14.19 -10.43
CA PHE A 43 -8.54 13.67 -11.61
C PHE A 43 -9.24 12.47 -12.26
N PHE A 44 -9.93 11.64 -11.47
CA PHE A 44 -10.73 10.52 -11.96
C PHE A 44 -11.98 11.01 -12.70
N ASP A 45 -12.66 12.04 -12.17
CA ASP A 45 -13.86 12.63 -12.79
C ASP A 45 -13.56 13.27 -14.17
N LEU A 46 -12.32 13.70 -14.39
CA LEU A 46 -11.83 14.20 -15.69
C LEU A 46 -11.52 13.08 -16.72
N CYS A 47 -11.94 11.83 -16.46
CA CYS A 47 -11.79 10.67 -17.36
C CYS A 47 -10.34 10.17 -17.58
N TYR A 48 -9.40 10.50 -16.69
CA TYR A 48 -8.00 10.02 -16.76
C TYR A 48 -7.78 8.63 -16.13
N LEU A 49 -8.74 7.71 -16.30
CA LEU A 49 -8.67 6.36 -15.73
C LEU A 49 -7.42 5.59 -16.19
N ARG A 50 -7.01 5.78 -17.44
CA ARG A 50 -5.80 5.15 -18.01
C ARG A 50 -4.50 5.70 -17.40
N THR A 51 -4.43 6.99 -17.12
CA THR A 51 -3.28 7.63 -16.48
C THR A 51 -3.14 7.18 -15.03
N LEU A 52 -4.25 7.04 -14.31
CA LEU A 52 -4.28 6.50 -12.94
C LEU A 52 -3.80 5.04 -12.86
N LEU A 53 -4.13 4.22 -13.87
CA LEU A 53 -3.63 2.84 -13.96
C LEU A 53 -2.12 2.80 -14.24
N VAL A 54 -1.62 3.66 -15.13
CA VAL A 54 -0.18 3.78 -15.43
C VAL A 54 0.59 4.32 -14.24
N THR A 55 0.07 5.31 -13.51
CA THR A 55 0.74 5.79 -12.30
C THR A 55 0.71 4.73 -11.18
N GLY A 56 -0.25 3.82 -11.20
CA GLY A 56 -0.29 2.67 -10.33
C GLY A 56 0.86 1.68 -10.48
N THR A 57 1.47 1.56 -11.66
CA THR A 57 2.62 0.65 -11.84
C THR A 57 3.86 1.14 -11.10
N LEU A 58 3.93 2.44 -10.75
CA LEU A 58 4.98 2.98 -9.85
C LEU A 58 4.94 2.33 -8.46
N SER A 59 3.79 1.81 -8.02
CA SER A 59 3.70 1.08 -6.73
C SER A 59 4.54 -0.19 -6.74
N VAL A 60 4.50 -0.93 -7.86
CA VAL A 60 5.27 -2.17 -8.04
C VAL A 60 6.76 -1.85 -8.12
N PHE A 61 7.09 -0.74 -8.79
CA PHE A 61 8.45 -0.22 -8.84
C PHE A 61 8.97 0.16 -7.46
N GLY A 62 8.16 0.84 -6.64
CA GLY A 62 8.50 1.17 -5.24
C GLY A 62 8.73 -0.06 -4.37
N MET A 63 7.90 -1.10 -4.52
CA MET A 63 8.11 -2.38 -3.83
C MET A 63 9.39 -3.10 -4.29
N MET A 64 9.67 -3.14 -5.60
CA MET A 64 10.91 -3.73 -6.10
C MET A 64 12.14 -2.97 -5.59
N MET A 65 12.07 -1.63 -5.56
CA MET A 65 13.17 -0.81 -5.04
C MET A 65 13.39 -1.04 -3.54
N THR A 66 12.31 -1.20 -2.77
CA THR A 66 12.37 -1.50 -1.33
C THR A 66 13.12 -2.80 -1.05
N SER A 67 13.07 -3.79 -1.96
CA SER A 67 13.82 -5.05 -1.81
C SER A 67 15.34 -4.88 -1.91
N LEU A 68 15.83 -3.78 -2.46
CA LEU A 68 17.25 -3.48 -2.67
C LEU A 68 17.77 -2.43 -1.67
N CYS A 69 16.92 -1.91 -0.79
CA CYS A 69 17.29 -0.88 0.17
C CYS A 69 17.93 -1.49 1.43
N GLU A 70 19.14 -1.06 1.75
CA GLU A 70 19.86 -1.45 2.96
C GLU A 70 19.72 -0.40 4.08
N GLU A 71 19.33 0.84 3.73
CA GLU A 71 19.26 1.99 4.62
C GLU A 71 17.83 2.47 4.90
N TYR A 72 17.57 2.93 6.13
CA TYR A 72 16.25 3.41 6.58
C TYR A 72 15.64 4.49 5.66
N TRP A 73 16.46 5.47 5.27
CA TRP A 73 16.00 6.60 4.45
C TRP A 73 15.56 6.17 3.05
N GLN A 74 16.26 5.20 2.47
CA GLN A 74 15.95 4.67 1.14
C GLN A 74 14.63 3.89 1.18
N SER A 75 14.45 3.04 2.21
CA SER A 75 13.19 2.33 2.42
C SER A 75 12.03 3.27 2.73
N PHE A 76 12.25 4.35 3.49
CA PHE A 76 11.23 5.36 3.76
C PHE A 76 10.75 6.05 2.47
N LEU A 77 11.67 6.43 1.58
CA LEU A 77 11.33 7.05 0.29
C LEU A 77 10.65 6.08 -0.67
N ALA A 78 11.20 4.88 -0.86
CA ALA A 78 10.67 3.89 -1.79
C ALA A 78 9.33 3.31 -1.33
N GLN A 79 9.23 2.94 -0.06
CA GLN A 79 8.06 2.28 0.50
C GLN A 79 7.03 3.31 0.99
N GLY A 80 7.45 4.32 1.75
CA GLY A 80 6.55 5.32 2.30
C GLY A 80 5.98 6.23 1.21
N VAL A 81 6.87 6.85 0.42
CA VAL A 81 6.47 7.88 -0.55
C VAL A 81 6.06 7.27 -1.88
N VAL A 82 6.95 6.56 -2.58
CA VAL A 82 6.68 6.06 -3.94
C VAL A 82 5.54 5.05 -3.95
N THR A 83 5.56 4.09 -3.04
CA THR A 83 4.48 3.09 -2.93
C THR A 83 3.20 3.70 -2.36
N GLY A 84 3.29 4.65 -1.42
CA GLY A 84 2.13 5.38 -0.88
C GLY A 84 1.37 6.15 -1.96
N VAL A 85 2.10 6.89 -2.81
CA VAL A 85 1.53 7.64 -3.94
C VAL A 85 0.92 6.69 -4.98
N GLY A 86 1.65 5.65 -5.38
CA GLY A 86 1.16 4.68 -6.38
C GLY A 86 -0.11 3.96 -5.92
N VAL A 87 -0.17 3.51 -4.67
CA VAL A 87 -1.35 2.83 -4.11
C VAL A 87 -2.52 3.82 -3.92
N GLY A 88 -2.24 5.08 -3.55
CA GLY A 88 -3.26 6.13 -3.48
C GLY A 88 -3.95 6.38 -4.82
N CYS A 89 -3.17 6.43 -5.91
CA CYS A 89 -3.68 6.57 -7.27
C CYS A 89 -4.52 5.37 -7.74
N LEU A 90 -4.18 4.15 -7.31
CA LEU A 90 -4.93 2.93 -7.68
C LEU A 90 -6.17 2.68 -6.84
N PHE A 91 -6.25 3.23 -5.63
CA PHE A 91 -7.36 2.98 -4.72
C PHE A 91 -8.69 3.47 -5.31
N LEU A 92 -8.70 4.68 -5.87
CA LEU A 92 -9.91 5.26 -6.46
C LEU A 92 -10.46 4.50 -7.67
N PRO A 93 -9.68 4.21 -8.73
CA PRO A 93 -10.20 3.49 -9.89
C PRO A 93 -10.66 2.08 -9.50
N ASN A 94 -10.03 1.43 -8.51
CA ASN A 94 -10.48 0.15 -8.01
C ASN A 94 -11.89 0.24 -7.40
N VAL A 95 -12.13 1.23 -6.53
CA VAL A 95 -13.44 1.47 -5.91
C VAL A 95 -14.48 1.88 -6.97
N ALA A 96 -14.11 2.75 -7.90
CA ALA A 96 -15.01 3.28 -8.92
C ALA A 96 -15.44 2.20 -9.94
N VAL A 97 -14.51 1.36 -10.40
CA VAL A 97 -14.82 0.25 -11.33
C VAL A 97 -15.76 -0.76 -10.66
N VAL A 98 -15.51 -1.11 -9.39
CA VAL A 98 -16.40 -2.01 -8.64
C VAL A 98 -17.80 -1.42 -8.46
N SER A 99 -17.88 -0.11 -8.18
CA SER A 99 -19.15 0.61 -8.06
C SER A 99 -19.92 0.70 -9.38
N GLN A 100 -19.22 0.86 -10.51
CA GLN A 100 -19.84 0.91 -11.83
C GLN A 100 -20.32 -0.47 -12.31
N TYR A 101 -19.55 -1.54 -12.08
CA TYR A 101 -19.91 -2.90 -12.53
C TYR A 101 -20.99 -3.56 -11.68
N PHE A 102 -20.99 -3.32 -10.37
CA PHE A 102 -21.98 -3.90 -9.46
C PHE A 102 -22.80 -2.76 -8.86
N THR A 103 -24.02 -2.56 -9.34
CA THR A 103 -24.94 -1.53 -8.81
C THR A 103 -25.73 -2.03 -7.59
N THR A 104 -26.15 -3.30 -7.60
CA THR A 104 -27.05 -3.87 -6.57
C THR A 104 -26.33 -4.55 -5.41
N THR A 105 -25.09 -5.03 -5.61
CA THR A 105 -24.35 -5.86 -4.61
C THR A 105 -23.00 -5.26 -4.20
N ARG A 106 -22.86 -3.92 -4.23
CA ARG A 106 -21.62 -3.20 -3.91
C ARG A 106 -21.02 -3.62 -2.57
N SER A 107 -21.83 -3.62 -1.51
CA SER A 107 -21.38 -3.92 -0.15
C SER A 107 -20.86 -5.36 0.00
N THR A 108 -21.51 -6.34 -0.65
CA THR A 108 -21.08 -7.74 -0.63
C THR A 108 -19.77 -7.92 -1.40
N VAL A 109 -19.61 -7.29 -2.55
CA VAL A 109 -18.38 -7.37 -3.35
C VAL A 109 -17.21 -6.69 -2.61
N PHE A 110 -17.44 -5.53 -1.98
CA PHE A 110 -16.44 -4.92 -1.10
C PHE A 110 -16.11 -5.80 0.11
N GLY A 111 -17.08 -6.50 0.68
CA GLY A 111 -16.86 -7.47 1.75
C GLY A 111 -15.98 -8.65 1.33
N ILE A 112 -16.19 -9.18 0.12
CA ILE A 112 -15.34 -10.25 -0.46
C ILE A 112 -13.95 -9.72 -0.82
N ALA A 113 -13.84 -8.52 -1.38
CA ALA A 113 -12.54 -7.91 -1.64
C ALA A 113 -11.75 -7.63 -0.34
N ALA A 114 -12.45 -7.23 0.72
CA ALA A 114 -11.88 -7.01 2.05
C ALA A 114 -11.40 -8.33 2.69
N SER A 115 -12.13 -9.44 2.52
CA SER A 115 -11.73 -10.74 3.07
C SER A 115 -10.41 -11.24 2.46
N GLY A 116 -10.14 -10.92 1.19
CA GLY A 116 -8.85 -11.20 0.55
C GLY A 116 -7.65 -10.58 1.27
N ARG A 117 -7.78 -9.34 1.80
CA ARG A 117 -6.71 -8.71 2.60
C ARG A 117 -6.40 -9.48 3.87
N GLY A 118 -7.43 -10.05 4.51
CA GLY A 118 -7.29 -10.88 5.72
C GLY A 118 -6.53 -12.17 5.45
N ILE A 119 -6.90 -12.89 4.38
CA ILE A 119 -6.26 -14.16 4.00
C ILE A 119 -4.78 -13.95 3.66
N GLY A 120 -4.48 -12.90 2.86
CA GLY A 120 -3.09 -12.57 2.50
C GLY A 120 -2.22 -12.26 3.73
N MET A 121 -2.79 -11.59 4.74
CA MET A 121 -2.08 -11.31 5.99
C MET A 121 -1.79 -12.58 6.79
N SER A 122 -2.75 -13.51 6.87
CA SER A 122 -2.57 -14.78 7.57
C SER A 122 -1.49 -15.64 6.91
N LEU A 123 -1.47 -15.72 5.58
CA LEU A 123 -0.44 -16.46 4.83
C LEU A 123 0.96 -15.87 4.98
N PHE A 124 1.06 -14.53 4.93
CA PHE A 124 2.35 -13.84 5.11
C PHE A 124 2.88 -14.03 6.53
N CYS A 125 2.02 -13.89 7.55
CA CYS A 125 2.38 -14.15 8.94
C CYS A 125 2.86 -15.59 9.14
N CYS A 126 2.22 -16.56 8.47
CA CYS A 126 2.62 -17.96 8.52
C CYS A 126 4.01 -18.19 7.88
N SER A 127 4.30 -17.57 6.72
CA SER A 127 5.61 -17.69 6.06
C SER A 127 6.77 -17.14 6.88
N VAL A 128 6.55 -16.05 7.62
CA VAL A 128 7.60 -15.43 8.46
C VAL A 128 7.87 -16.22 9.75
N LYS A 129 6.95 -17.08 10.18
CA LYS A 129 7.07 -17.86 11.42
C LYS A 129 7.79 -19.21 11.25
N VAL A 130 8.12 -19.57 10.01
CA VAL A 130 8.78 -20.84 9.63
C VAL A 130 10.30 -20.67 9.46
N PHE A 131 10.82 -19.44 9.54
CA PHE A 131 12.26 -19.14 9.57
C PHE A 131 12.72 -18.72 10.96
#